data_AF-A0A8S1A4K3-F1
#
_entry.id   AF-A0A8S1A4K3-F1
#
_cell.length_a   1.000
_cell.length_b   1.000
_cell.length_c   1.000
_cell.angle_alpha   90.00
_cell.angle_beta   90.00
_cell.angle_gamma   90.00
#
_symmetry.space_group_name_H-M   'P 1'
#
loop_
_entity.id
_entity.type
_entity.pdbx_description
1 polymer ?
#
loop_
_entity_poly.entity_id
_entity_poly.type
_entity_poly.pdbx_seq_one_letter_code
_entity_poly.pdbx_strand_id
1 'polypeptide(L)'
;MWMFLALACVSAAMAVAVPIEYGGVFAHAAPVLHAAPVVHAAPLVHAPIAHAPIIQAEPVSYPKYAFNYGVKDPHTGDVKSQHEERDGDVVKGSYSLVEPDGSTRTVSYSADDHNGFNAVVYKSGHAVHPQVVHAAPVAHYAAAPIAHYAHGPIASYGLH
;
A
#
# COMPACT_ATOMS: atom_id res chain seq x y z
N MET A 1 -11.94 15.36 -14.49
CA MET A 1 -10.70 16.12 -14.73
C MET A 1 -9.66 15.65 -13.71
N TRP A 2 -8.98 14.55 -13.99
CA TRP A 2 -7.71 14.17 -13.35
C TRP A 2 -6.84 13.57 -14.45
N MET A 3 -5.76 14.29 -14.74
CA MET A 3 -4.87 14.10 -15.87
C MET A 3 -3.85 13.01 -15.50
N PHE A 4 -3.82 11.92 -16.27
CA PHE A 4 -2.70 10.97 -16.25
C PHE A 4 -1.49 11.64 -16.89
N LEU A 5 -0.42 11.88 -16.12
CA LEU A 5 0.86 12.33 -16.66
C LEU A 5 1.74 11.10 -16.90
N ALA A 6 1.77 10.64 -18.15
CA ALA A 6 2.73 9.64 -18.61
C ALA A 6 4.08 10.34 -18.91
N LEU A 7 5.12 9.98 -18.17
CA LEU A 7 6.49 10.42 -18.46
C LEU A 7 7.11 9.44 -19.46
N ALA A 8 7.17 9.86 -20.73
CA ALA A 8 7.88 9.17 -21.79
C ALA A 8 9.38 9.48 -21.70
N CYS A 9 10.22 8.45 -21.72
CA CYS A 9 11.66 8.58 -21.91
C CYS A 9 12.04 7.95 -23.27
N VAL A 10 12.30 8.81 -24.25
CA VAL A 10 12.88 8.53 -25.58
C VAL A 10 14.01 9.55 -25.66
N SER A 11 15.29 9.27 -25.89
CA SER A 11 16.05 8.51 -26.91
C SER A 11 17.54 8.79 -26.54
N ALA A 12 18.61 8.21 -27.08
CA ALA A 12 18.91 7.81 -28.43
C ALA A 12 20.15 6.90 -28.41
N ALA A 13 20.19 5.95 -29.34
CA ALA A 13 21.38 5.19 -29.68
C ALA A 13 22.12 5.84 -30.86
N MET A 14 23.38 5.43 -31.00
CA MET A 14 24.32 5.59 -32.14
C MET A 14 25.17 6.87 -32.22
N ALA A 15 26.49 6.68 -32.27
CA ALA A 15 27.27 6.93 -33.49
C ALA A 15 28.69 6.32 -33.37
N VAL A 16 29.13 5.73 -34.47
CA VAL A 16 30.44 5.10 -34.71
C VAL A 16 31.37 6.12 -35.39
N ALA A 17 32.69 5.89 -35.27
CA ALA A 17 33.75 6.10 -36.29
C ALA A 17 34.88 7.11 -35.99
N VAL A 18 36.08 6.52 -36.06
CA VAL A 18 37.51 6.95 -36.17
C VAL A 18 37.74 7.83 -37.44
N PRO A 19 38.92 8.41 -37.81
CA PRO A 19 40.26 8.67 -37.19
C PRO A 19 40.70 10.16 -37.28
N ILE A 20 41.94 10.51 -36.90
CA ILE A 20 42.96 11.06 -37.84
C ILE A 20 44.31 11.29 -37.11
N GLU A 21 45.35 10.82 -37.78
CA GLU A 21 46.78 10.96 -37.48
C GLU A 21 47.29 12.39 -37.70
N TYR A 22 48.36 12.76 -37.00
CA TYR A 22 49.17 13.93 -37.37
C TYR A 22 50.65 13.59 -37.36
N GLY A 23 51.20 13.43 -38.56
CA GLY A 23 52.38 14.19 -38.94
C GLY A 23 53.71 13.44 -39.00
N GLY A 24 54.35 13.57 -40.18
CA GLY A 24 55.78 13.88 -40.24
C GLY A 24 56.62 12.89 -41.03
N VAL A 25 57.21 13.38 -42.12
CA VAL A 25 57.81 12.63 -43.25
C VAL A 25 59.35 12.75 -43.20
N PHE A 26 60.02 11.95 -44.05
CA PHE A 26 61.42 12.04 -44.55
C PHE A 26 62.50 11.40 -43.65
N ALA A 27 63.56 10.74 -44.13
CA ALA A 27 64.00 10.19 -45.42
C ALA A 27 65.34 9.44 -45.17
N HIS A 28 65.79 8.71 -46.19
CA HIS A 28 67.16 8.23 -46.46
C HIS A 28 67.59 6.83 -45.97
N ALA A 29 68.36 6.21 -46.86
CA ALA A 29 68.64 4.81 -47.02
C ALA A 29 70.08 4.44 -46.61
N ALA A 30 70.34 3.13 -46.64
CA ALA A 30 71.64 2.43 -46.80
C ALA A 30 72.24 1.77 -45.52
N PRO A 31 73.20 0.82 -45.64
CA PRO A 31 72.92 -0.62 -45.55
C PRO A 31 73.71 -1.39 -44.46
N VAL A 32 73.19 -2.57 -44.10
CA VAL A 32 73.85 -3.87 -43.79
C VAL A 32 75.16 -3.87 -42.95
N LEU A 33 75.17 -4.58 -41.79
CA LEU A 33 75.94 -5.84 -41.56
C LEU A 33 76.22 -6.20 -40.07
N HIS A 34 76.20 -7.52 -39.86
CA HIS A 34 76.82 -8.37 -38.83
C HIS A 34 76.18 -8.53 -37.43
N ALA A 35 75.67 -9.75 -37.24
CA ALA A 35 75.05 -10.32 -36.06
C ALA A 35 76.06 -10.69 -34.97
N ALA A 36 75.68 -10.46 -33.72
CA ALA A 36 76.17 -11.19 -32.56
C ALA A 36 75.04 -12.11 -32.07
N PRO A 37 75.32 -13.36 -31.63
CA PRO A 37 74.29 -14.23 -31.11
C PRO A 37 73.79 -13.67 -29.78
N VAL A 38 72.55 -13.17 -29.78
CA VAL A 38 71.85 -12.79 -28.56
C VAL A 38 71.60 -14.06 -27.77
N VAL A 39 72.26 -14.18 -26.62
CA VAL A 39 71.87 -15.13 -25.58
C VAL A 39 70.42 -14.81 -25.20
N HIS A 40 69.50 -15.65 -25.63
CA HIS A 40 68.10 -15.55 -25.26
C HIS A 40 67.99 -15.79 -23.75
N ALA A 41 67.76 -14.71 -22.98
CA ALA A 41 67.24 -14.84 -21.63
C ALA A 41 65.89 -15.55 -21.72
N ALA A 42 65.73 -16.64 -20.99
CA ALA A 42 64.48 -17.39 -20.95
C ALA A 42 63.35 -16.46 -20.48
N PRO A 43 62.17 -16.47 -21.13
CA PRO A 43 61.05 -15.66 -20.69
C PRO A 43 60.61 -16.15 -19.30
N LEU A 44 60.66 -15.26 -18.31
CA LEU A 44 59.98 -15.46 -17.04
C LEU A 44 58.47 -15.46 -17.33
N VAL A 45 57.91 -16.65 -17.48
CA VAL A 45 56.47 -16.84 -17.61
C VAL A 45 55.84 -16.38 -16.29
N HIS A 46 55.15 -15.25 -16.32
CA HIS A 46 54.28 -14.86 -15.20
C HIS A 46 53.16 -15.89 -15.11
N ALA A 47 53.17 -16.68 -14.04
CA ALA A 47 52.01 -17.50 -13.70
C ALA A 47 50.80 -16.58 -13.46
N PRO A 48 49.61 -16.91 -13.98
CA PRO A 48 48.42 -16.12 -13.66
C PRO A 48 48.17 -16.19 -12.16
N ILE A 49 48.08 -15.02 -11.52
CA ILE A 49 47.60 -14.93 -10.15
C ILE A 49 46.12 -15.33 -10.19
N ALA A 50 45.83 -16.55 -9.73
CA ALA A 50 44.46 -17.00 -9.49
C ALA A 50 43.83 -16.07 -8.45
N HIS A 51 42.91 -15.21 -8.89
CA HIS A 51 42.08 -14.45 -7.98
C HIS A 51 41.06 -15.42 -7.39
N ALA A 52 41.31 -15.87 -6.16
CA ALA A 52 40.30 -16.56 -5.38
C ALA A 52 39.09 -15.61 -5.22
N PRO A 53 37.84 -16.09 -5.39
CA PRO A 53 36.68 -15.27 -5.12
C PRO A 53 36.73 -14.86 -3.65
N ILE A 54 36.77 -13.54 -3.41
CA ILE A 54 36.57 -13.01 -2.07
C ILE A 54 35.09 -13.22 -1.77
N ILE A 55 34.78 -14.23 -0.94
CA ILE A 55 33.44 -14.38 -0.37
C ILE A 55 33.28 -13.25 0.66
N GLN A 56 32.76 -12.10 0.23
CA GLN A 56 32.26 -11.11 1.17
C GLN A 56 30.99 -11.68 1.80
N ALA A 57 31.05 -12.00 3.09
CA ALA A 57 29.86 -12.29 3.86
C ALA A 57 28.97 -11.03 3.85
N GLU A 58 27.73 -11.17 3.37
CA GLU A 58 26.77 -10.08 3.49
C GLU A 58 26.45 -9.87 4.98
N PRO A 59 26.43 -8.61 5.45
CA PRO A 59 26.10 -8.34 6.84
C PRO A 59 24.64 -8.73 7.10
N VAL A 60 24.43 -9.72 7.97
CA VAL A 60 23.10 -10.08 8.45
C VAL A 60 22.59 -8.95 9.34
N SER A 61 21.56 -8.23 8.90
CA SER A 61 20.93 -7.16 9.68
C SER A 61 19.88 -7.73 10.62
N TYR A 62 19.80 -7.22 11.85
CA TYR A 62 18.74 -7.53 12.80
C TYR A 62 17.76 -6.34 12.88
N PRO A 63 16.60 -6.39 12.18
CA PRO A 63 15.68 -5.25 12.16
C PRO A 63 14.98 -5.09 13.51
N LYS A 64 14.97 -3.86 14.04
CA LYS A 64 14.30 -3.55 15.30
C LYS A 64 13.68 -2.15 15.24
N TYR A 65 12.41 -2.05 15.61
CA TYR A 65 11.71 -0.78 15.75
C TYR A 65 10.60 -0.88 16.80
N ALA A 66 10.16 0.27 17.30
CA ALA A 66 8.92 0.39 18.04
C ALA A 66 8.30 1.74 17.75
N PHE A 67 6.98 1.78 17.58
CA PHE A 67 6.23 3.01 17.41
C PHE A 67 4.85 2.92 18.04
N ASN A 68 4.29 4.08 18.34
CA ASN A 68 2.94 4.20 18.85
C ASN A 68 2.36 5.56 18.44
N TYR A 69 1.06 5.58 18.15
CA TYR A 69 0.33 6.80 17.89
C TYR A 69 -1.12 6.70 18.38
N GLY A 70 -1.78 7.84 18.52
CA GLY A 70 -3.19 7.88 18.87
C GLY A 70 -3.85 9.16 18.43
N VAL A 71 -5.17 9.07 18.21
CA VAL A 71 -6.05 10.21 17.92
C VAL A 71 -7.10 10.24 19.03
N LYS A 72 -7.30 11.43 19.59
CA LYS A 72 -8.39 11.72 20.51
C LYS A 72 -8.95 13.08 20.16
N ASP A 73 -9.94 13.09 19.28
CA ASP A 73 -10.60 14.32 18.81
C ASP A 73 -12.04 14.40 19.35
N PRO A 74 -12.31 15.27 20.33
CA PRO A 74 -13.66 15.46 20.86
C PRO A 74 -14.64 16.06 19.85
N HIS A 75 -14.18 16.74 18.79
CA HIS A 75 -15.05 17.38 17.82
C HIS A 75 -15.64 16.35 16.84
N THR A 76 -14.80 15.46 16.31
CA THR A 76 -15.24 14.37 15.43
C THR A 76 -15.69 13.11 16.18
N GLY A 77 -15.32 12.99 17.46
CA GLY A 77 -15.54 11.78 18.27
C GLY A 77 -14.53 10.67 17.98
N ASP A 78 -13.49 10.94 17.19
CA ASP A 78 -12.49 9.95 16.84
C ASP A 78 -11.57 9.62 18.02
N VAL A 79 -11.62 8.37 18.47
CA VAL A 79 -10.75 7.84 19.51
C VAL A 79 -10.15 6.53 19.00
N LYS A 80 -8.87 6.57 18.66
CA LYS A 80 -8.11 5.41 18.19
C LYS A 80 -6.67 5.43 18.72
N SER A 81 -6.08 4.26 18.89
CA SER A 81 -4.67 4.14 19.25
C SER A 81 -4.04 2.92 18.59
N GLN A 82 -2.75 2.99 18.33
CA GLN A 82 -1.96 1.94 17.73
C GLN A 82 -0.59 1.89 18.39
N HIS A 83 -0.07 0.67 18.56
CA HIS A 83 1.35 0.45 18.83
C HIS A 83 1.83 -0.79 18.09
N GLU A 84 3.08 -0.79 17.69
CA GLU A 84 3.75 -1.95 17.11
C GLU A 84 5.24 -1.92 17.43
N GLU A 85 5.78 -3.09 17.67
CA GLU A 85 7.20 -3.33 17.80
C GLU A 85 7.62 -4.49 16.90
N ARG A 86 8.85 -4.40 16.40
CA ARG A 86 9.54 -5.48 15.71
C ARG A 86 10.83 -5.79 16.42
N ASP A 87 11.08 -7.07 16.64
CA ASP A 87 12.33 -7.60 17.16
C ASP A 87 12.80 -8.76 16.29
N GLY A 88 13.72 -8.49 15.37
CA GLY A 88 14.15 -9.46 14.37
C GLY A 88 13.00 -9.84 13.43
N ASP A 89 12.65 -11.12 13.42
CA ASP A 89 11.61 -11.67 12.55
C ASP A 89 10.21 -11.65 13.17
N VAL A 90 10.09 -11.17 14.42
CA VAL A 90 8.83 -11.11 15.15
C VAL A 90 8.30 -9.67 15.17
N VAL A 91 7.04 -9.50 14.78
CA VAL A 91 6.28 -8.25 14.91
C VAL A 91 5.12 -8.47 15.86
N LYS A 92 4.87 -7.53 16.78
CA LYS A 92 3.71 -7.55 17.68
C LYS A 92 3.13 -6.16 17.79
N GLY A 93 1.82 -6.07 17.96
CA GLY A 93 1.18 -4.79 18.18
C GLY A 93 -0.28 -4.89 18.58
N SER A 94 -0.88 -3.73 18.79
CA SER A 94 -2.33 -3.62 18.90
C SER A 94 -2.86 -2.37 18.22
N TYR A 95 -4.11 -2.45 17.80
CA TYR A 95 -4.91 -1.32 17.34
C TYR A 95 -6.24 -1.29 18.10
N SER A 96 -6.67 -0.11 18.54
CA SER A 96 -7.98 0.07 19.15
C SER A 96 -8.71 1.27 18.55
N LEU A 97 -10.03 1.15 18.47
CA LEU A 97 -10.92 2.24 18.06
C LEU A 97 -12.26 2.16 18.80
N VAL A 98 -12.84 3.33 19.09
CA VAL A 98 -14.22 3.43 19.57
C VAL A 98 -15.17 3.34 18.37
N GLU A 99 -16.07 2.38 18.41
CA GLU A 99 -17.10 2.14 17.39
C GLU A 99 -18.26 3.13 17.56
N PRO A 100 -19.09 3.33 16.51
CA PRO A 100 -20.26 4.22 16.58
C PRO A 100 -21.30 3.83 17.65
N ASP A 101 -21.32 2.56 18.07
CA ASP A 101 -22.18 2.08 19.15
C ASP A 101 -21.63 2.40 20.56
N GLY A 102 -20.47 3.06 20.66
CA GLY A 102 -19.78 3.40 21.90
C GLY A 102 -18.89 2.29 22.47
N SER A 103 -18.87 1.11 21.87
CA SER A 103 -17.97 0.03 22.27
C SER A 103 -16.56 0.25 21.73
N THR A 104 -15.54 -0.31 22.38
CA THR A 104 -14.16 -0.27 21.90
C THR A 104 -13.81 -1.62 21.31
N ARG A 105 -13.42 -1.63 20.03
CA ARG A 105 -12.80 -2.79 19.39
C ARG A 105 -11.29 -2.70 19.56
N THR A 106 -10.68 -3.78 20.03
CA THR A 106 -9.23 -3.92 20.10
C THR A 106 -8.79 -5.15 19.31
N VAL A 107 -7.73 -4.98 18.52
CA VAL A 107 -7.07 -6.04 17.77
C VAL A 107 -5.67 -6.17 18.32
N SER A 108 -5.32 -7.32 18.89
CA SER A 108 -3.93 -7.66 19.23
C SER A 108 -3.40 -8.61 18.18
N TYR A 109 -2.21 -8.36 17.66
CA TYR A 109 -1.64 -9.14 16.58
C TYR A 109 -0.17 -9.49 16.80
N SER A 110 0.26 -10.58 16.18
CA SER A 110 1.64 -11.02 16.07
C SER A 110 1.92 -11.58 14.69
N ALA A 111 3.15 -11.45 14.21
CA ALA A 111 3.62 -12.11 13.00
C ALA A 111 5.04 -12.63 13.19
N ASP A 112 5.28 -13.85 12.73
CA ASP A 112 6.59 -14.50 12.67
C ASP A 112 6.64 -15.48 11.47
N ASP A 113 7.79 -16.06 11.21
CA ASP A 113 8.06 -16.96 10.09
C ASP A 113 7.43 -18.36 10.26
N HIS A 114 7.16 -18.78 11.49
CA HIS A 114 6.64 -20.11 11.81
C HIS A 114 5.11 -20.17 11.80
N ASN A 115 4.45 -19.18 12.41
CA ASN A 115 3.02 -19.10 12.63
C ASN A 115 2.32 -18.12 11.68
N GLY A 116 3.07 -17.30 10.96
CA GLY A 116 2.52 -16.25 10.11
C GLY A 116 1.81 -15.17 10.92
N PHE A 117 0.94 -14.40 10.26
CA PHE A 117 0.14 -13.36 10.92
C PHE A 117 -1.04 -13.97 11.70
N ASN A 118 -1.13 -13.62 12.99
CA ASN A 118 -2.22 -14.02 13.88
C ASN A 118 -2.79 -12.78 14.58
N ALA A 119 -4.10 -12.70 14.72
CA ALA A 119 -4.76 -11.60 15.40
C ALA A 119 -5.96 -12.08 16.23
N VAL A 120 -6.11 -11.49 17.42
CA VAL A 120 -7.25 -11.68 18.30
C VAL A 120 -8.01 -10.35 18.38
N VAL A 121 -9.29 -10.40 18.01
CA VAL A 121 -10.18 -9.24 18.07
C VAL A 121 -11.12 -9.42 19.25
N TYR A 122 -11.20 -8.42 20.11
CA TYR A 122 -12.16 -8.38 21.20
C TYR A 122 -12.83 -7.02 21.28
N LYS A 123 -14.02 -7.01 21.87
CA LYS A 123 -14.85 -5.82 22.03
C LYS A 123 -15.20 -5.63 23.50
N SER A 124 -15.13 -4.40 23.97
CA SER A 124 -15.46 -4.02 25.35
C SER A 124 -16.38 -2.79 25.38
N GLY A 125 -17.20 -2.64 26.42
CA GLY A 125 -18.13 -1.52 26.57
C GLY A 125 -19.58 -1.89 26.27
N HIS A 126 -20.48 -0.91 26.43
CA HIS A 126 -21.91 -1.09 26.18
C HIS A 126 -22.26 -0.57 24.78
N ALA A 127 -22.70 -1.48 23.91
CA ALA A 127 -23.21 -1.11 22.60
C ALA A 127 -24.59 -0.45 22.74
N VAL A 128 -24.72 0.79 22.27
CA VAL A 128 -26.00 1.48 22.17
C VAL A 128 -26.50 1.35 20.75
N HIS A 129 -27.55 0.54 20.57
CA HIS A 129 -28.22 0.39 19.28
C HIS A 129 -29.47 1.27 19.25
N PRO A 130 -29.57 2.27 18.36
CA PRO A 130 -30.80 3.03 18.20
C PRO A 130 -31.91 2.06 17.75
N GLN A 131 -32.95 1.94 18.57
CA GLN A 131 -34.17 1.24 18.18
C GLN A 131 -34.86 2.11 17.12
N VAL A 132 -34.94 1.64 15.87
CA VAL A 132 -35.77 2.30 14.86
C VAL A 132 -37.22 2.05 15.24
N VAL A 133 -37.82 2.99 15.96
CA VAL A 133 -39.25 2.96 16.25
C VAL A 133 -39.96 3.39 14.97
N HIS A 134 -40.46 2.43 14.21
CA HIS A 134 -41.36 2.73 13.10
C HIS A 134 -42.65 3.32 13.67
N ALA A 135 -42.86 4.63 13.48
CA ALA A 135 -44.16 5.22 13.73
C ALA A 135 -45.19 4.52 12.85
N ALA A 136 -46.22 3.92 13.47
CA ALA A 136 -47.32 3.32 12.74
C ALA A 136 -47.95 4.38 11.81
N PRO A 137 -48.31 4.04 10.56
CA PRO A 137 -48.96 4.99 9.67
C PRO A 137 -50.27 5.47 10.32
N VAL A 138 -50.41 6.78 10.47
CA VAL A 138 -51.66 7.40 10.94
C VAL A 138 -52.73 7.15 9.89
N ALA A 139 -53.74 6.35 10.23
CA ALA A 139 -54.88 6.10 9.36
C ALA A 139 -55.75 7.37 9.29
N HIS A 140 -55.76 8.03 8.13
CA HIS A 140 -56.74 9.06 7.82
C HIS A 140 -58.03 8.38 7.35
N TYR A 141 -59.04 8.30 8.23
CA TYR A 141 -60.37 7.84 7.83
C TYR A 141 -61.03 8.91 6.96
N ALA A 142 -61.45 8.53 5.75
CA ALA A 142 -62.31 9.36 4.91
C ALA A 142 -63.68 9.52 5.59
N ALA A 143 -64.20 10.75 5.63
CA ALA A 143 -65.53 11.02 6.16
C ALA A 143 -66.59 10.25 5.33
N ALA A 144 -67.47 9.53 6.04
CA ALA A 144 -68.56 8.81 5.40
C ALA A 144 -69.53 9.80 4.71
N PRO A 145 -70.07 9.48 3.52
CA PRO A 145 -71.03 10.33 2.85
C PRO A 145 -72.34 10.42 3.66
N ILE A 146 -72.83 11.64 3.85
CA ILE A 146 -74.10 11.92 4.53
C ILE A 146 -75.25 11.46 3.62
N ALA A 147 -76.01 10.47 4.07
CA ALA A 147 -77.22 10.03 3.39
C ALA A 147 -78.36 11.03 3.67
N HIS A 148 -78.82 11.73 2.63
CA HIS A 148 -80.06 12.49 2.69
C HIS A 148 -81.23 11.54 2.43
N TYR A 149 -82.04 11.28 3.46
CA TYR A 149 -83.31 10.55 3.28
C TYR A 149 -84.40 11.52 2.82
N ALA A 150 -84.94 11.26 1.63
CA ALA A 150 -86.13 11.92 1.12
C ALA A 150 -87.35 11.50 1.95
N HIS A 151 -88.16 12.47 2.39
CA HIS A 151 -89.44 12.23 3.04
C HIS A 151 -90.43 11.59 2.04
N GLY A 152 -90.90 10.38 2.35
CA GLY A 152 -91.99 9.73 1.62
C GLY A 152 -93.36 10.39 1.91
N PRO A 153 -94.37 10.16 1.05
CA PRO A 153 -95.65 10.84 1.14
C PRO A 153 -96.50 10.37 2.33
N ILE A 154 -97.22 11.33 2.93
CA ILE A 154 -98.11 11.12 4.09
C ILE A 154 -99.40 10.45 3.59
N ALA A 155 -99.69 9.24 4.07
CA ALA A 155 -100.98 8.58 3.86
C ALA A 155 -102.03 9.21 4.79
N SER A 156 -103.05 9.85 4.21
CA SER A 156 -104.21 10.31 4.96
C SER A 156 -105.16 9.14 5.22
N TYR A 157 -105.51 8.92 6.49
CA TYR A 157 -106.62 8.04 6.85
C TYR A 157 -107.84 8.92 7.15
N GLY A 158 -108.91 8.71 6.39
CA GLY A 158 -110.22 9.32 6.64
C GLY A 158 -110.88 8.69 7.87
N LEU A 159 -111.54 9.52 8.66
CA LEU A 159 -112.42 9.11 9.76
C LEU A 159 -113.89 9.42 9.40
N HIS A 160 -114.72 8.54 9.94
CA HIS A 160 -116.16 8.33 9.74
C HIS A 160 -117.02 9.31 10.55
#